data_AF-A0A3L8S0M2-F1
#
_entry.id   AF-A0A3L8S0M2-F1
#
_cell.length_a   1.000
_cell.length_b   1.000
_cell.length_c   1.000
_cell.angle_alpha   90.00
_cell.angle_beta   90.00
_cell.angle_gamma   90.00
#
_symmetry.space_group_name_H-M   'P 1'
#
loop_
_entity.id
_entity.type
_entity.pdbx_description
1 polymer ?
#
loop_
_entity_poly.entity_id
_entity_poly.type
_entity_poly.pdbx_seq_one_letter_code
_entity_poly.pdbx_strand_id
1 'polypeptide(L)'
;MLYELLVTERVYGGLLSDTVPNEVGTEWRSPWNRCIVNECVRVNNEVFVQQKNVSCSQMDVPECPEGTELRCDQVIDCCPSCRCVPLNGCPLNGTVIGHGRRLMVDQCTTCDCFQSAPRKYTLRCTKLNCQACPAHQYLEKKET
;
A
#
# COMPACT_ATOMS: atom_id res chain seq x y z
N MET A 1 -17.88 -25.24 -12.68
CA MET A 1 -17.41 -23.85 -12.52
C MET A 1 -16.52 -23.53 -13.71
N LEU A 2 -16.68 -22.34 -14.28
CA LEU A 2 -16.45 -22.00 -15.68
C LEU A 2 -15.03 -22.28 -16.21
N TYR A 3 -14.95 -22.97 -17.35
CA TYR A 3 -13.79 -22.98 -18.24
C TYR A 3 -14.00 -21.88 -19.29
N GLU A 4 -13.52 -20.67 -19.03
CA GLU A 4 -13.37 -19.64 -20.07
C GLU A 4 -12.01 -19.86 -20.75
N LEU A 5 -12.00 -20.70 -21.78
CA LEU A 5 -10.90 -20.81 -22.73
C LEU A 5 -10.94 -19.60 -23.66
N LEU A 6 -10.32 -18.50 -23.24
CA LEU A 6 -9.96 -17.41 -24.16
C LEU A 6 -8.77 -17.88 -25.01
N VAL A 7 -9.08 -18.68 -26.04
CA VAL A 7 -8.15 -18.96 -27.14
C VAL A 7 -8.01 -17.68 -27.95
N THR A 8 -7.09 -16.81 -27.51
CA THR A 8 -6.78 -15.57 -28.23
C THR A 8 -5.64 -15.82 -29.21
N GLU A 9 -6.05 -15.82 -30.48
CA GLU A 9 -5.32 -15.57 -31.71
C GLU A 9 -4.19 -16.53 -32.13
N ARG A 10 -4.39 -17.09 -33.33
CA ARG A 10 -3.33 -17.60 -34.21
C ARG A 10 -2.27 -16.50 -34.35
N VAL A 11 -1.10 -16.72 -33.76
CA VAL A 11 0.10 -15.93 -34.11
C VAL A 11 0.50 -16.35 -35.52
N TYR A 12 -0.01 -15.64 -36.52
CA TYR A 12 0.62 -15.57 -37.82
C TYR A 12 2.07 -15.13 -37.60
N GLY A 13 3.01 -15.92 -38.12
CA GLY A 13 4.43 -15.57 -38.13
C GLY A 13 4.63 -14.16 -38.65
N GLY A 14 4.99 -13.25 -37.76
CA GLY A 14 5.38 -11.88 -38.06
C GLY A 14 6.83 -11.70 -37.63
N LEU A 15 7.69 -11.41 -38.61
CA LEU A 15 9.13 -11.25 -38.48
C LEU A 15 9.53 -10.26 -37.37
N LEU A 16 10.39 -10.69 -36.44
CA LEU A 16 11.72 -10.13 -36.13
C LEU A 16 12.22 -10.63 -34.76
N SER A 17 13.50 -11.01 -34.73
CA SER A 17 14.32 -11.51 -33.62
C SER A 17 14.34 -13.03 -33.45
N ASP A 18 15.45 -13.63 -33.90
CA ASP A 18 15.97 -14.97 -33.61
C ASP A 18 15.12 -15.81 -32.62
N THR A 19 14.11 -16.49 -33.15
CA THR A 19 13.28 -17.39 -32.35
C THR A 19 14.03 -18.70 -32.14
N VAL A 20 14.80 -18.78 -31.07
CA VAL A 20 15.22 -20.06 -30.51
C VAL A 20 13.95 -20.87 -30.22
N PRO A 21 13.79 -22.09 -30.77
CA PRO A 21 12.64 -22.93 -30.46
C PRO A 21 12.56 -23.15 -28.94
N ASN A 22 11.45 -22.74 -28.32
CA ASN A 22 11.21 -23.03 -26.92
C ASN A 22 10.68 -24.46 -26.78
N GLU A 23 11.29 -25.24 -25.89
CA GLU A 23 10.82 -26.60 -25.59
C GLU A 23 9.48 -26.56 -24.85
N VAL A 24 8.71 -27.64 -24.95
CA VAL A 24 7.47 -27.78 -24.19
C VAL A 24 7.81 -27.81 -22.69
N GLY A 25 7.13 -26.97 -21.90
CA GLY A 25 7.42 -26.73 -20.49
C GLY A 25 8.28 -25.49 -20.22
N THR A 26 8.78 -24.82 -21.27
CA THR A 26 9.53 -23.57 -21.10
C THR A 26 8.59 -22.41 -20.79
N GLU A 27 8.96 -21.59 -19.81
CA GLU A 27 8.29 -20.33 -19.48
C GLU A 27 9.20 -19.14 -19.87
N TRP A 28 8.61 -18.11 -20.48
CA TRP A 28 9.32 -16.86 -20.82
C TRP A 28 8.44 -15.64 -20.61
N ARG A 29 9.06 -14.49 -20.32
CA ARG A 29 8.31 -13.23 -20.18
C ARG A 29 7.90 -12.69 -21.55
N SER A 30 6.70 -12.16 -21.65
CA SER A 30 6.22 -11.52 -22.88
C SER A 30 7.03 -10.24 -23.18
N PRO A 31 7.47 -10.05 -24.43
CA PRO A 31 8.24 -8.87 -24.82
C PRO A 31 7.39 -7.59 -24.81
N TRP A 32 6.06 -7.72 -24.95
CA TRP A 32 5.14 -6.58 -24.94
C TRP A 32 4.60 -6.27 -23.55
N ASN A 33 4.54 -7.27 -22.65
CA ASN A 33 4.07 -7.08 -21.28
C ASN A 33 4.85 -7.98 -20.31
N ARG A 34 5.74 -7.39 -19.51
CA ARG A 34 6.59 -8.12 -18.56
C ARG A 34 5.82 -8.80 -17.42
N CYS A 35 4.52 -8.50 -17.29
CA CYS A 35 3.60 -9.05 -16.30
C CYS A 35 2.87 -10.30 -16.78
N ILE A 36 3.12 -10.69 -18.02
CA ILE A 36 2.62 -11.93 -18.62
C ILE A 36 3.81 -12.87 -18.80
N VAL A 37 3.66 -14.06 -18.24
CA VAL A 37 4.53 -15.21 -18.47
C VAL A 37 3.84 -16.10 -19.49
N ASN A 38 4.51 -16.36 -20.61
CA ASN A 38 4.09 -17.33 -21.60
C ASN A 38 4.68 -18.68 -21.22
N GLU A 39 3.88 -19.74 -21.29
CA GLU A 39 4.31 -21.12 -21.12
C GLU A 39 3.98 -21.91 -22.38
N CYS A 40 4.94 -22.69 -22.88
CA CYS A 40 4.67 -23.64 -23.96
C CYS A 40 4.11 -24.93 -23.38
N VAL A 41 2.81 -25.18 -23.55
CA VAL A 41 2.12 -26.36 -22.99
C VAL A 41 1.64 -27.30 -24.09
N ARG A 42 1.62 -28.60 -23.80
CA ARG A 42 1.00 -29.61 -24.66
C ARG A 42 -0.31 -30.09 -24.04
N VAL A 43 -1.41 -29.89 -24.76
CA VAL A 43 -2.74 -30.35 -24.35
C VAL A 43 -3.31 -31.21 -25.48
N ASN A 44 -3.74 -32.43 -25.19
CA ASN A 44 -4.33 -33.35 -26.19
C ASN A 44 -3.50 -33.52 -27.47
N ASN A 45 -2.17 -33.61 -27.33
CA ASN A 45 -1.22 -33.80 -28.44
C ASN A 45 -1.03 -32.58 -29.37
N GLU A 46 -1.62 -31.44 -29.03
CA GLU A 46 -1.39 -30.14 -29.67
C GLU A 46 -0.56 -29.24 -28.74
N VAL A 47 0.30 -28.40 -29.32
CA VAL A 47 1.18 -27.49 -28.57
C VAL A 47 0.64 -26.08 -28.68
N PHE A 48 0.47 -25.42 -27.54
CA PHE A 48 -0.07 -24.08 -27.43
C PHE A 48 0.80 -23.22 -26.54
N VAL A 49 0.75 -21.90 -26.76
CA VAL A 49 1.30 -20.93 -25.82
C VAL A 49 0.19 -20.52 -24.87
N GLN A 50 0.33 -20.88 -23.59
CA GLN A 50 -0.56 -20.42 -22.54
C GLN A 50 -0.01 -19.14 -21.92
N GLN A 51 -0.85 -18.12 -21.80
CA GLN A 51 -0.50 -16.89 -21.09
C GLN A 51 -0.94 -17.01 -19.63
N LYS A 52 -0.02 -16.74 -18.72
CA LYS A 52 -0.25 -16.66 -17.28
C LYS A 52 0.12 -15.27 -16.79
N ASN A 53 -0.68 -14.71 -15.89
CA ASN A 53 -0.28 -13.49 -15.17
C ASN A 53 0.78 -13.85 -14.13
N VAL A 54 1.76 -12.96 -13.92
CA VAL A 54 2.70 -13.07 -12.81
C VAL A 54 1.90 -13.12 -11.50
N SER A 55 2.05 -14.21 -10.74
CA SER A 55 1.55 -14.30 -9.37
C SER A 55 2.63 -13.78 -8.43
N CYS A 56 2.27 -12.82 -7.59
CA CYS A 56 3.14 -12.30 -6.55
C CYS A 56 2.90 -13.11 -5.28
N SER A 57 3.98 -13.56 -4.63
CA SER A 57 3.89 -14.08 -3.26
C SER A 57 3.36 -12.98 -2.34
N GLN A 58 2.77 -13.37 -1.20
CA GLN A 58 2.24 -12.46 -0.19
C GLN A 58 3.21 -11.28 0.00
N MET A 59 2.76 -10.06 -0.28
CA MET A 59 3.60 -8.87 -0.21
C MET A 59 4.21 -8.78 1.18
N ASP A 60 5.53 -8.71 1.27
CA ASP A 60 6.21 -8.31 2.49
C ASP A 60 5.82 -6.87 2.80
N VAL A 61 4.84 -6.70 3.70
CA VAL A 61 4.42 -5.38 4.17
C VAL A 61 5.40 -4.96 5.27
N PRO A 62 6.22 -3.92 5.05
CA PRO A 62 7.14 -3.46 6.08
C PRO A 62 6.37 -2.86 7.27
N GLU A 63 6.83 -3.13 8.49
CA GLU A 63 6.40 -2.37 9.66
C GLU A 63 6.96 -0.94 9.56
N CYS A 64 6.08 0.04 9.40
CA CYS A 64 6.47 1.44 9.26
C CYS A 64 6.75 2.08 10.63
N PRO A 65 7.87 2.81 10.79
CA PRO A 65 8.15 3.54 12.02
C PRO A 65 7.12 4.66 12.25
N GLU A 66 6.94 5.06 13.51
CA GLU A 66 6.05 6.17 13.85
C GLU A 66 6.42 7.45 13.07
N GLY A 67 5.39 8.17 12.60
CA GLY A 67 5.59 9.34 11.75
C GLY A 67 5.69 9.02 10.26
N THR A 68 5.54 7.75 9.86
CA THR A 68 5.44 7.34 8.45
C THR A 68 4.15 6.56 8.19
N GLU A 69 3.67 6.61 6.94
CA GLU A 69 2.48 5.92 6.47
C GLU A 69 2.86 4.90 5.40
N LEU A 70 2.24 3.73 5.45
CA LEU A 70 2.40 2.71 4.42
C LEU A 70 1.73 3.17 3.13
N ARG A 71 2.48 3.23 2.04
CA ARG A 71 1.94 3.54 0.71
C ARG A 71 2.33 2.47 -0.31
N CYS A 72 1.31 1.86 -0.91
CA CYS A 72 1.42 0.79 -1.89
C CYS A 72 1.00 1.30 -3.29
N ASP A 73 1.61 2.40 -3.72
CA ASP A 73 1.34 3.03 -5.02
C ASP A 73 2.35 2.62 -6.10
N GLN A 74 3.34 1.80 -5.75
CA GLN A 74 4.41 1.39 -6.65
C GLN A 74 4.16 -0.02 -7.16
N VAL A 75 4.53 -0.26 -8.42
CA VAL A 75 4.54 -1.59 -9.03
C VAL A 75 5.97 -1.87 -9.45
N ILE A 76 6.59 -2.87 -8.84
CA ILE A 76 7.96 -3.32 -9.14
C ILE A 76 7.85 -4.75 -9.66
N ASP A 77 8.36 -4.98 -10.86
CA ASP A 77 8.31 -6.30 -11.51
C ASP A 77 6.91 -6.93 -11.51
N CYS A 78 5.90 -6.10 -11.80
CA CYS A 78 4.49 -6.47 -11.88
C CYS A 78 3.81 -6.79 -10.55
N CYS A 79 4.55 -6.69 -9.46
CA CYS A 79 4.03 -6.85 -8.12
C CYS A 79 3.81 -5.48 -7.46
N PRO A 80 2.67 -5.28 -6.79
CA PRO A 80 2.49 -4.12 -5.93
C PRO A 80 3.58 -4.13 -4.85
N SER A 81 4.19 -2.97 -4.63
CA SER A 81 5.25 -2.75 -3.68
C SER A 81 4.86 -1.62 -2.74
N CYS A 82 5.04 -1.87 -1.45
CA CYS A 82 4.71 -0.93 -0.40
C CYS A 82 5.97 -0.30 0.19
N ARG A 83 5.92 0.99 0.49
CA ARG A 83 6.99 1.72 1.17
C ARG A 83 6.42 2.66 2.22
N CYS A 84 7.20 2.93 3.26
CA CYS A 84 6.84 3.92 4.25
C CYS A 84 7.19 5.32 3.75
N VAL A 85 6.21 6.22 3.74
CA VAL A 85 6.40 7.63 3.36
C VAL A 85 6.21 8.54 4.57
N PRO A 86 6.96 9.65 4.70
CA PRO A 86 6.78 10.57 5.81
C PRO A 86 5.37 11.15 5.84
N LEU A 87 4.75 11.17 7.02
CA LEU A 87 3.45 11.81 7.23
C LEU A 87 3.58 13.32 7.05
N ASN A 88 2.54 13.94 6.47
CA ASN A 88 2.42 15.40 6.36
C ASN A 88 1.75 16.02 7.59
N GLY A 89 2.23 15.64 8.77
CA GLY A 89 1.64 16.08 10.05
C GLY A 89 2.27 15.40 11.25
N CYS A 90 1.72 15.69 12.42
CA CYS A 90 2.18 15.16 13.69
C CYS A 90 1.27 14.03 14.14
N PRO A 91 1.79 12.81 14.37
CA PRO A 91 0.99 11.76 14.99
C PRO A 91 0.70 12.10 16.45
N LEU A 92 -0.54 11.90 16.88
CA LEU A 92 -0.96 12.00 18.28
C LEU A 92 -2.07 10.97 18.54
N ASN A 93 -1.84 10.02 19.44
CA ASN A 93 -2.81 9.00 19.87
C ASN A 93 -3.57 8.32 18.70
N GLY A 94 -2.84 7.90 17.65
CA GLY A 94 -3.44 7.24 16.47
C GLY A 94 -4.13 8.18 15.47
N THR A 95 -4.12 9.49 15.71
CA THR A 95 -4.59 10.52 14.75
C THR A 95 -3.41 11.30 14.17
N VAL A 96 -3.61 11.93 13.01
CA VAL A 96 -2.59 12.79 12.38
C VAL A 96 -3.10 14.24 12.36
N ILE A 97 -2.39 15.11 13.08
CA ILE A 97 -2.64 16.55 13.10
C ILE A 97 -1.91 17.18 11.91
N GLY A 98 -2.65 17.74 10.97
CA GLY A 98 -2.06 18.45 9.82
C GLY A 98 -1.21 19.64 10.24
N HIS A 99 -0.26 20.01 9.38
CA HIS A 99 0.60 21.19 9.60
C HIS A 99 -0.22 22.45 9.90
N GLY A 100 0.22 23.26 10.87
CA GLY A 100 -0.44 24.50 11.25
C GLY A 100 -1.77 24.32 11.99
N ARG A 101 -2.22 23.08 12.22
CA ARG A 101 -3.43 22.82 13.00
C ARG A 101 -3.12 22.67 14.48
N ARG A 102 -4.11 23.06 15.29
CA ARG A 102 -4.13 22.96 16.74
C ARG A 102 -5.29 22.07 17.15
N LEU A 103 -5.04 21.16 18.09
CA LEU A 103 -6.02 20.23 18.63
C LEU A 103 -6.08 20.39 20.16
N MET A 104 -7.28 20.44 20.72
CA MET A 104 -7.48 20.30 22.16
C MET A 104 -7.68 18.82 22.48
N VAL A 105 -6.76 18.23 23.23
CA VAL A 105 -6.77 16.80 23.58
C VAL A 105 -7.74 16.53 24.72
N ASP A 106 -7.74 17.43 25.70
CA ASP A 106 -8.67 17.54 26.81
C ASP A 106 -8.96 19.04 27.05
N GLN A 107 -9.79 19.37 28.04
CA GLN A 107 -10.18 20.76 28.34
C GLN A 107 -8.98 21.64 28.77
N CYS A 108 -7.81 21.04 28.97
CA CYS A 108 -6.65 21.63 29.63
C CYS A 108 -5.37 21.54 28.80
N THR A 109 -5.30 20.66 27.81
CA THR A 109 -4.12 20.38 27.00
C THR A 109 -4.43 20.68 25.56
N THR A 110 -3.68 21.63 25.02
CA THR A 110 -3.78 22.05 23.63
C THR A 110 -2.46 21.76 22.94
N CYS A 111 -2.49 21.03 21.82
CA CYS A 111 -1.32 20.70 21.03
C CYS A 111 -1.34 21.40 19.68
N ASP A 112 -0.22 21.98 19.26
CA ASP A 112 0.01 22.53 17.92
C ASP A 112 1.05 21.72 17.15
N CYS A 113 0.76 21.45 15.88
CA CYS A 113 1.69 20.78 14.97
C CYS A 113 2.33 21.80 14.02
N PHE A 114 3.65 21.91 14.06
CA PHE A 114 4.41 22.80 13.18
C PHE A 114 5.53 22.05 12.47
N GLN A 115 5.95 22.57 11.32
CA GLN A 115 7.05 22.00 10.56
C GLN A 115 8.37 22.55 11.13
N SER A 116 9.20 21.67 11.70
CA SER A 116 10.50 22.05 12.25
C SER A 116 11.63 21.96 11.23
N ALA A 117 11.49 21.10 10.22
CA ALA A 117 12.40 21.00 9.08
C ALA A 117 11.64 20.47 7.85
N PRO A 118 12.21 20.51 6.63
CA PRO A 118 11.60 19.92 5.46
C PRO A 118 11.24 18.44 5.72
N ARG A 119 9.95 18.10 5.58
CA ARG A 119 9.40 16.76 5.87
C ARG A 119 9.53 16.29 7.33
N LYS A 120 9.83 17.19 8.27
CA LYS A 120 9.86 16.92 9.70
C LYS A 120 8.83 17.79 10.43
N TYR A 121 7.86 17.15 11.04
CA TYR A 121 6.81 17.80 11.81
C TYR A 121 7.04 17.55 13.29
N THR A 122 6.78 18.56 14.12
CA THR A 122 6.98 18.51 15.57
C THR A 122 5.71 18.95 16.27
N LEU A 123 5.30 18.13 17.25
CA LEU A 123 4.14 18.40 18.07
C LEU A 123 4.58 19.14 19.34
N ARG A 124 3.92 20.26 19.64
CA ARG A 124 4.08 20.96 20.91
C ARG A 124 2.75 20.97 21.65
N CYS A 125 2.72 20.32 22.80
CA CYS A 125 1.58 20.31 23.69
C CYS A 125 1.79 21.27 24.86
N THR A 126 0.82 22.15 25.06
CA THR A 126 0.77 23.07 26.20
C THR A 126 -0.34 22.61 27.12
N LYS A 127 0.01 22.24 28.35
CA LYS A 127 -0.95 21.92 29.41
C LYS A 127 -1.21 23.18 30.23
N LEU A 128 -2.41 23.74 30.08
CA LEU A 128 -2.96 24.76 30.96
C LEU A 128 -3.30 24.11 32.31
N ASN A 129 -3.03 24.84 33.39
CA ASN A 129 -3.38 24.39 34.73
C ASN A 129 -4.89 24.54 34.93
N CYS A 130 -5.64 23.47 34.72
CA CYS A 130 -7.05 23.42 35.10
C CYS A 130 -7.17 23.04 36.58
N GLN A 131 -7.79 23.91 37.37
CA GLN A 131 -8.22 23.52 38.70
C GLN A 131 -9.41 22.58 38.60
N ALA A 132 -9.31 21.44 39.27
CA ALA A 132 -10.47 20.58 39.48
C ALA A 132 -11.53 21.34 40.28
N CYS A 133 -12.80 21.13 39.95
CA CYS A 133 -13.88 21.65 40.79
C CYS A 133 -13.74 21.07 42.20
N PRO A 134 -13.85 21.89 43.27
CA PRO A 134 -13.79 21.39 44.63
C PRO A 134 -14.92 20.36 44.86
N ALA A 135 -14.56 19.20 45.42
CA ALA A 135 -15.43 18.03 45.63
C ALA A 135 -16.73 18.33 46.41
N HIS A 136 -16.81 19.47 47.08
CA HIS A 136 -17.93 19.89 47.91
C HIS A 136 -19.00 20.71 47.15
N GLN A 137 -18.86 20.93 45.83
CA GLN A 137 -19.76 21.82 45.07
C GLN A 137 -20.40 21.20 43.81
N TYR A 138 -20.26 19.89 43.56
CA TYR A 138 -20.92 19.24 42.41
C TYR A 138 -21.66 17.96 42.79
N LEU A 139 -22.82 17.76 42.17
CA LEU A 139 -23.58 16.50 42.20
C LEU A 139 -23.42 15.85 40.82
N GLU A 140 -22.88 14.63 40.77
CA GLU A 140 -22.90 13.83 39.55
C GLU A 140 -24.36 13.46 39.25
N LYS A 141 -24.87 13.83 38.07
CA LYS A 141 -26.19 13.37 37.62
C LYS A 141 -26.12 11.85 37.43
N LYS A 142 -26.89 11.09 38.20
CA LYS A 142 -27.14 9.68 37.90
C LYS A 142 -27.96 9.61 36.60
N GLU A 143 -27.41 9.01 35.56
CA GLU A 143 -28.24 8.55 34.43
C GLU A 143 -29.18 7.45 34.95
N THR A 144 -30.48 7.64 34.72
CA THR A 144 -31.56 6.68 35.01
C THR A 144 -32.04 6.08 33.71
#